data_AF-A0A852NK24-F1
#
_entry.id   AF-A0A852NK24-F1
#
_cell.length_a   1.000
_cell.length_b   1.000
_cell.length_c   1.000
_cell.angle_alpha   90.00
_cell.angle_beta   90.00
_cell.angle_gamma   90.00
#
_symmetry.space_group_name_H-M   'P 1'
#
loop_
_entity.id
_entity.type
_entity.pdbx_description
1 polymer ?
#
loop_
_entity_poly.entity_id
_entity_poly.type
_entity_poly.pdbx_seq_one_letter_code
_entity_poly.pdbx_strand_id
1 'polypeptide(L)'
;WDQGQARCSELGASLAVLRDEEMEFLFTFSRDVNYWLGLRRRGQGLQWGDSSSFSSSVPVLGNAECVFLAENYLRCESCSAEMQCLCSRAQTPL
;
A
#
# COMPACT_ATOMS: atom_id res chain seq x y z
N TRP A 1 -0.97 1.04 10.12
CA TRP A 1 -0.83 1.93 8.95
C TRP A 1 -0.15 3.26 9.28
N ASP A 2 -0.71 4.11 10.15
CA ASP A 2 -0.16 5.46 10.40
C ASP A 2 1.28 5.46 10.90
N GLN A 3 1.63 4.51 11.78
CA GLN A 3 3.03 4.34 12.22
C GLN A 3 3.96 3.93 11.08
N GLY A 4 3.46 3.14 10.12
CA GLY A 4 4.19 2.80 8.90
C GLY A 4 4.46 4.02 8.03
N GLN A 5 3.44 4.84 7.82
CA GLN A 5 3.56 6.09 7.09
C GLN A 5 4.57 7.03 7.75
N ALA A 6 4.51 7.18 9.08
CA ALA A 6 5.46 8.00 9.83
C ALA A 6 6.91 7.51 9.64
N ARG A 7 7.16 6.21 9.78
CA ARG A 7 8.50 5.60 9.56
C ARG A 7 9.00 5.82 8.13
N CYS A 8 8.15 5.66 7.12
CA CYS A 8 8.56 5.94 5.75
C CYS A 8 8.89 7.43 5.56
N SER A 9 8.11 8.33 6.18
CA SER A 9 8.35 9.78 6.09
C SER A 9 9.66 10.21 6.75
N GLU A 10 10.09 9.57 7.83
CA GLU A 10 11.43 9.79 8.42
C GLU A 10 12.57 9.48 7.44
N LEU A 11 12.34 8.59 6.46
CA LEU A 11 13.29 8.22 5.42
C LEU A 11 13.15 9.05 4.13
N GLY A 12 12.33 10.12 4.15
CA GLY A 12 12.00 10.90 2.95
C GLY A 12 11.17 10.12 1.93
N ALA A 13 10.40 9.13 2.40
CA ALA A 13 9.56 8.26 1.60
C ALA A 13 8.09 8.31 2.07
N SER A 14 7.22 7.54 1.42
CA SER A 14 5.86 7.27 1.88
C SER A 14 5.61 5.78 1.92
N LEU A 15 4.50 5.35 2.54
CA LEU A 15 3.99 4.02 2.25
C LEU A 15 3.79 3.86 0.74
N ALA A 16 4.05 2.65 0.25
CA ALA A 16 4.22 2.41 -1.17
C ALA A 16 2.94 2.74 -1.97
N VAL A 17 3.08 3.64 -2.93
CA VAL A 17 2.13 3.85 -4.02
C VAL A 17 2.59 2.97 -5.18
N LEU A 18 1.70 2.11 -5.68
CA LEU A 18 2.05 1.09 -6.67
C LEU A 18 1.17 1.18 -7.92
N ARG A 19 1.78 0.91 -9.07
CA ARG A 19 1.08 0.65 -10.34
C ARG A 19 0.84 -0.84 -10.53
N ASP A 20 0.01 -1.20 -11.51
CA ASP A 20 -0.36 -2.59 -11.79
C ASP A 20 0.89 -3.46 -12.06
N GLU A 21 1.87 -2.95 -12.80
CA GLU A 21 3.10 -3.67 -13.10
C GLU A 21 3.98 -3.88 -11.86
N GLU A 22 4.01 -2.92 -10.94
CA GLU A 22 4.75 -3.01 -9.68
C GLU A 22 4.07 -3.98 -8.71
N MET A 23 2.74 -4.03 -8.71
CA MET A 23 1.97 -4.98 -7.90
C MET A 23 2.20 -6.42 -8.35
N GLU A 24 2.21 -6.70 -9.65
CA GLU A 24 2.49 -8.04 -10.18
C GLU A 24 3.89 -8.53 -9.78
N PHE A 25 4.89 -7.65 -9.85
CA PHE A 25 6.23 -7.95 -9.37
C PHE A 25 6.25 -8.24 -7.85
N LEU A 26 5.57 -7.42 -7.06
CA LEU A 26 5.56 -7.56 -5.60
C LEU A 26 4.80 -8.79 -5.12
N PHE A 27 3.72 -9.22 -5.79
CA PHE A 27 3.05 -10.49 -5.47
C PHE A 27 4.00 -11.68 -5.59
N THR A 28 4.91 -11.64 -6.57
CA THR A 28 5.91 -12.70 -6.73
C THR A 28 6.92 -12.72 -5.58
N PHE A 29 7.24 -11.56 -5.00
CA PHE A 29 8.27 -11.40 -3.96
C PHE A 29 7.75 -11.53 -2.52
N SER A 30 6.46 -11.22 -2.28
CA SER A 30 5.91 -10.97 -0.94
C SER A 30 5.15 -12.16 -0.35
N ARG A 31 5.62 -13.38 -0.59
CA ARG A 31 4.83 -14.60 -0.33
C ARG A 31 4.46 -14.82 1.15
N ASP A 32 5.34 -14.51 2.09
CA ASP A 32 5.10 -14.87 3.49
C ASP A 32 4.88 -13.65 4.41
N VAL A 33 4.79 -12.44 3.84
CA VAL A 33 4.76 -11.20 4.61
C VAL A 33 3.70 -10.25 4.09
N ASN A 34 2.85 -9.79 5.01
CA ASN A 34 1.85 -8.77 4.73
C ASN A 34 2.45 -7.37 4.90
N TYR A 35 2.30 -6.54 3.88
CA TYR A 35 2.84 -5.18 3.87
C TYR A 35 1.74 -4.14 3.75
N TRP A 36 1.71 -3.19 4.68
CA TRP A 36 0.94 -1.96 4.51
C TRP A 36 1.38 -1.24 3.23
N LEU A 37 0.39 -0.88 2.41
CA LEU A 37 0.54 -0.02 1.24
C LEU A 37 0.10 1.39 1.56
N GLY A 38 0.47 2.36 0.73
CA GLY A 38 -0.02 3.74 0.81
C GLY A 38 -1.49 3.89 0.44
N LEU A 39 -2.25 2.80 0.42
CA LEU A 39 -3.63 2.72 -0.05
C LEU A 39 -4.60 2.58 1.13
N ARG A 40 -5.59 3.45 1.19
CA ARG A 40 -6.65 3.40 2.20
C ARG A 40 -7.95 3.97 1.67
N ARG A 41 -9.06 3.63 2.32
CA ARG A 41 -10.37 4.16 2.04
C ARG A 41 -10.47 5.60 2.54
N ARG A 42 -10.90 6.50 1.66
CA ARG A 42 -11.18 7.91 1.95
C ARG A 42 -12.46 8.31 1.24
N GLY A 43 -13.44 8.78 2.01
CA GLY A 43 -14.78 9.07 1.49
C GLY A 43 -15.42 7.81 0.89
N GLN A 44 -15.79 7.87 -0.39
CA GLN A 44 -16.49 6.78 -1.07
C GLN A 44 -15.56 5.76 -1.74
N GLY A 45 -14.24 6.01 -1.80
CA GLY A 45 -13.31 5.21 -2.60
C GLY A 45 -11.98 4.91 -1.91
N LEU A 46 -11.13 4.17 -2.62
CA LEU A 46 -9.74 3.95 -2.24
C LEU A 46 -8.85 5.04 -2.84
N GLN A 47 -7.95 5.58 -2.02
CA GLN A 47 -7.00 6.62 -2.40
C GLN A 47 -5.60 6.27 -1.89
N TRP A 48 -4.62 6.62 -2.71
CA TRP A 48 -3.21 6.54 -2.38
C TRP A 48 -2.78 7.69 -1.45
N GLY A 49 -1.60 7.57 -0.84
CA GLY A 49 -1.03 8.55 0.07
C GLY A 49 -0.77 9.92 -0.58
N ASP A 50 -0.59 9.95 -1.90
CA ASP A 50 -0.46 11.15 -2.74
C ASP A 50 -1.81 11.76 -3.16
N SER A 51 -2.92 11.25 -2.62
CA SER A 51 -4.31 11.66 -2.94
C SER A 51 -4.79 11.24 -4.33
N SER A 52 -4.03 10.46 -5.08
CA SER A 52 -4.51 9.87 -6.33
C SER A 52 -5.53 8.75 -6.06
N SER A 53 -6.51 8.61 -6.95
CA SER A 53 -7.53 7.57 -6.84
C SER A 53 -6.96 6.21 -7.23
N PHE A 54 -7.41 5.16 -6.55
CA PHE A 54 -7.10 3.79 -6.96
C PHE A 54 -7.85 3.44 -8.25
N SER A 55 -7.11 3.22 -9.34
CA SER A 55 -7.66 2.89 -10.66
C SER A 55 -7.13 1.56 -11.22
N SER A 56 -6.63 0.68 -10.35
CA SER A 56 -6.06 -0.60 -10.74
C SER A 56 -7.13 -1.62 -11.14
N SER A 57 -6.74 -2.55 -12.01
CA SER A 57 -7.52 -3.76 -12.31
C SER A 57 -7.48 -4.81 -11.20
N VAL A 58 -6.54 -4.70 -10.26
CA VAL A 58 -6.34 -5.66 -9.17
C VAL A 58 -7.46 -5.53 -8.13
N PRO A 59 -8.19 -6.62 -7.83
CA PRO A 59 -9.27 -6.57 -6.86
C PRO A 59 -8.74 -6.39 -5.44
N VAL A 60 -9.40 -5.52 -4.68
CA VAL A 60 -9.16 -5.34 -3.24
C VAL A 60 -10.23 -6.09 -2.46
N LEU A 61 -9.82 -7.05 -1.65
CA LEU A 61 -10.72 -7.91 -0.89
C LEU A 61 -11.02 -7.32 0.50
N GLY A 62 -12.28 -7.38 0.92
CA GLY A 62 -12.74 -6.82 2.19
C GLY A 62 -13.17 -5.36 2.10
N ASN A 63 -13.60 -4.80 3.23
CA ASN A 63 -14.23 -3.48 3.31
C ASN A 63 -13.66 -2.56 4.39
N ALA A 64 -12.61 -2.99 5.11
CA ALA A 64 -11.93 -2.18 6.10
C ALA A 64 -11.20 -0.97 5.47
N GLU A 65 -10.65 -0.10 6.31
CA GLU A 65 -10.10 1.19 5.87
C GLU A 65 -8.74 1.05 5.20
N CYS A 66 -7.79 0.32 5.77
CA CYS A 66 -6.42 0.31 5.27
C CYS A 66 -6.15 -0.92 4.42
N VAL A 67 -5.38 -0.76 3.34
CA VAL A 67 -5.07 -1.83 2.40
C VAL A 67 -3.63 -2.30 2.56
N PHE A 68 -3.45 -3.60 2.54
CA PHE A 68 -2.15 -4.26 2.56
C PHE A 68 -2.01 -5.23 1.38
N LEU A 69 -0.77 -5.43 0.99
CA LEU A 69 -0.37 -6.47 0.04
C LEU A 69 -0.20 -7.77 0.81
N ALA A 70 -0.89 -8.82 0.35
CA ALA A 70 -0.76 -10.19 0.79
C ALA A 70 -0.41 -11.06 -0.43
N GLU A 71 0.25 -12.21 -0.23
CA GLU A 71 0.64 -13.20 -1.26
C GLU A 71 0.36 -12.79 -2.71
N ASN A 72 -0.88 -12.99 -3.19
CA ASN A 72 -1.28 -12.69 -4.56
C ASN A 72 -2.50 -11.74 -4.64
N TYR A 73 -2.82 -11.04 -3.56
CA TYR A 73 -4.05 -10.24 -3.46
C TYR A 73 -3.85 -8.98 -2.62
N LEU A 74 -4.65 -7.96 -2.91
CA LEU A 74 -4.83 -6.83 -2.00
C LEU A 74 -5.94 -7.13 -1.01
N ARG A 75 -5.71 -6.84 0.27
CA ARG A 75 -6.70 -7.05 1.34
C ARG A 75 -6.86 -5.80 2.18
N CYS A 76 -8.05 -5.62 2.73
CA CYS A 76 -8.33 -4.58 3.71
C CYS A 76 -8.21 -5.15 5.13
N GLU A 77 -7.69 -4.34 6.06
CA GLU A 77 -7.72 -4.62 7.49
C GLU A 77 -7.85 -3.30 8.29
N SER A 78 -8.18 -3.38 9.58
CA SER A 78 -8.11 -2.24 10.49
C SER A 78 -6.72 -1.60 10.44
N CYS A 79 -6.67 -0.26 10.34
CA CYS A 79 -5.42 0.49 10.29
C CYS A 79 -4.53 0.30 11.54
N SER A 80 -5.10 -0.20 12.63
CA SER A 80 -4.40 -0.54 13.87
C SER A 80 -3.71 -1.91 13.87
N ALA A 81 -3.95 -2.76 12.86
CA ALA A 81 -3.32 -4.07 12.80
C ALA A 81 -1.79 -3.97 12.62
N GLU A 82 -1.07 -4.82 13.35
CA GLU A 82 0.38 -4.92 13.27
C GLU A 82 0.79 -5.67 12.00
N MET A 83 1.42 -4.96 11.07
CA MET A 83 1.96 -5.50 9.83
C MET A 83 3.24 -4.76 9.47
N GLN A 84 4.04 -5.37 8.59
CA GLN A 84 5.20 -4.71 8.02
C GLN A 84 4.76 -3.58 7.08
N CYS A 85 5.68 -2.67 6.76
CA CYS A 85 5.39 -1.49 5.95
C CYS A 85 6.32 -1.48 4.76
N LEU A 86 5.77 -1.33 3.56
CA LEU A 86 6.56 -1.15 2.36
C LEU A 86 6.66 0.35 2.08
N CYS A 87 7.87 0.89 2.05
CA CYS A 87 8.11 2.29 1.72
C CYS A 87 8.51 2.42 0.25
N SER A 88 8.02 3.45 -0.43
CA SER A 88 8.52 3.85 -1.75
C SER A 88 8.85 5.35 -1.78
N ARG A 89 9.83 5.70 -2.61
CA ARG A 89 10.24 7.08 -2.87
C ARG A 89 10.39 7.26 -4.37
N ALA A 90 10.03 8.43 -4.89
CA ALA A 90 10.31 8.77 -6.27
C ALA A 90 11.84 8.75 -6.49
N GLN A 91 12.31 8.03 -7.51
CA GLN A 91 13.67 8.19 -7.97
C GLN A 91 13.76 9.55 -8.66
N THR A 92 14.64 10.43 -8.17
CA THR A 92 15.00 11.64 -8.91
C THR A 92 15.74 11.19 -10.16
N PRO A 93 15.29 11.55 -11.38
CA PRO A 93 16.08 11.28 -12.58
C PRO A 93 17.43 12.00 -12.43
N LEU A 94 18.53 11.26 -12.63
CA LEU A 94 19.87 11.81 -12.72
C LEU A 94 20.03 12.65 -13.98
#